data_AF-A0ABD3PBS9-F1
#
_entry.id   AF-A0ABD3PBS9-F1
#
_cell.length_a   1.000
_cell.length_b   1.000
_cell.length_c   1.000
_cell.angle_alpha   90.00
_cell.angle_beta   90.00
_cell.angle_gamma   90.00
#
_symmetry.space_group_name_H-M   'P 1'
#
loop_
_entity.id
_entity.type
_entity.pdbx_description
1 polymer ?
#
loop_
_entity_poly.entity_id
_entity_poly.type
_entity_poly.pdbx_seq_one_letter_code
_entity_poly.pdbx_strand_id
1 'polypeptide(L)'
;MKDGDALSQDAIDLIENLDDDGMGARTEHFSGAELAGLVRSAASFALARAIESDGNGVVTCADLERALEEVRPALGTQDDVLRVRYPFGISEFSSSVKRIKRDLNRFTAPVLSSSPQLHSLLLVGGGAGAGSTALAAWAAAEASMSGRADYVRFITALDILTAEGGGGDEARATALVERFSEAREMSHSLIVLDDIDQICAGGSKDGYSTIMVSTLRALLRTPPPDATIAKAGGHSKAMSGRKKTMHVIATTSRPDAACVILNELFEETIVVPLLTEANSVQSLITESIDTAVDVDAMSNMIIDQLKEVGCKTVLRLVERAIFTAGIQRDVTSSEALEVILQDFAGDEAMALRVCTV
;
A
#
# COMPACT_ATOMS: atom_id res chain seq x y z
N MET A 1 -2.97 -7.32 36.44
CA MET A 1 -2.54 -8.68 36.04
C MET A 1 -1.49 -9.26 36.97
N LYS A 2 -0.51 -8.49 37.48
CA LYS A 2 0.47 -8.98 38.46
C LYS A 2 -0.12 -9.40 39.83
N ASP A 3 -1.16 -8.71 40.30
CA ASP A 3 -1.71 -8.96 41.64
C ASP A 3 -2.71 -10.14 41.73
N GLY A 4 -2.90 -10.90 40.64
CA GLY A 4 -3.98 -11.90 40.53
C GLY A 4 -3.56 -13.31 40.15
N ASP A 5 -2.27 -13.66 40.22
CA ASP A 5 -1.73 -14.98 39.84
C ASP A 5 -2.06 -15.40 38.38
N ALA A 6 -2.34 -14.42 37.52
CA ALA A 6 -2.79 -14.62 36.14
C ALA A 6 -1.63 -14.79 35.13
N LEU A 7 -0.40 -14.51 35.55
CA LEU A 7 0.82 -14.61 34.75
C LEU A 7 1.81 -15.52 35.46
N SER A 8 2.50 -16.37 34.70
CA SER A 8 3.62 -17.15 35.24
C SER A 8 4.87 -16.27 35.42
N GLN A 9 5.84 -16.74 36.20
CA GLN A 9 7.05 -15.96 36.47
C GLN A 9 7.85 -15.66 35.19
N ASP A 10 7.97 -16.63 34.28
CA ASP A 10 8.61 -16.46 32.97
C ASP A 10 7.89 -15.44 32.07
N ALA A 11 6.56 -15.35 32.14
CA ALA A 11 5.81 -14.32 31.43
C ALA A 11 6.06 -12.93 32.03
N ILE A 12 6.18 -12.83 33.35
CA ILE A 12 6.52 -11.57 34.04
C ILE A 12 7.92 -11.13 33.64
N ASP A 13 8.89 -12.04 33.66
CA ASP A 13 10.29 -11.75 33.30
C ASP A 13 10.39 -11.25 31.84
N LEU A 14 9.65 -11.84 30.90
CA LEU A 14 9.60 -11.37 29.50
C LEU A 14 8.97 -9.96 29.36
N ILE A 15 7.95 -9.65 30.17
CA ILE A 15 7.27 -8.33 30.17
C ILE A 15 8.17 -7.25 30.78
N GLU A 16 8.91 -7.58 31.84
CA GLU A 16 9.80 -6.65 32.54
C GLU A 16 11.18 -6.50 31.87
N ASN A 17 11.55 -7.41 30.96
CA ASN A 17 12.81 -7.33 30.23
C ASN A 17 12.86 -6.04 29.38
N LEU A 18 13.88 -5.23 29.63
CA LEU A 18 14.15 -3.95 28.96
C LEU A 18 15.14 -4.07 27.80
N ASP A 19 15.70 -5.26 27.57
CA ASP A 19 16.57 -5.55 26.43
C ASP A 19 15.74 -5.74 25.14
N ASP A 20 16.41 -5.80 23.99
CA ASP A 20 15.78 -5.91 22.65
C ASP A 20 14.89 -7.17 22.48
N ASP A 21 15.09 -8.18 23.34
CA ASP A 21 14.30 -9.44 23.34
C ASP A 21 13.01 -9.35 24.19
N GLY A 22 12.81 -8.26 24.95
CA GLY A 22 11.66 -8.05 25.83
C GLY A 22 10.37 -7.70 25.09
N MET A 23 9.22 -7.85 25.77
CA MET A 23 7.90 -7.53 25.18
C MET A 23 7.82 -6.07 24.71
N GLY A 24 8.46 -5.13 25.42
CA GLY A 24 8.43 -3.72 25.08
C GLY A 24 9.01 -3.43 23.69
N ALA A 25 10.20 -3.99 23.40
CA ALA A 25 10.84 -3.87 22.10
C ALA A 25 10.03 -4.62 21.02
N ARG A 26 9.59 -5.84 21.30
CA ARG A 26 8.84 -6.68 20.35
C ARG A 26 7.43 -6.16 20.01
N THR A 27 6.91 -5.22 20.79
CA THR A 27 5.58 -4.62 20.59
C THR A 27 5.61 -3.12 20.34
N GLU A 28 6.77 -2.54 20.03
CA GLU A 28 6.95 -1.09 19.85
C GLU A 28 6.05 -0.48 18.75
N HIS A 29 5.60 -1.31 17.81
CA HIS A 29 4.74 -0.91 16.68
C HIS A 29 3.29 -1.39 16.79
N PHE A 30 2.88 -1.89 17.95
CA PHE A 30 1.49 -2.30 18.19
C PHE A 30 0.66 -1.10 18.63
N SER A 31 -0.50 -0.92 18.01
CA SER A 31 -1.55 -0.03 18.50
C SER A 31 -2.16 -0.57 19.80
N GLY A 32 -2.86 0.29 20.55
CA GLY A 32 -3.57 -0.15 21.76
C GLY A 32 -4.61 -1.25 21.50
N ALA A 33 -5.23 -1.27 20.31
CA ALA A 33 -6.17 -2.31 19.91
C ALA A 33 -5.47 -3.65 19.65
N GLU A 34 -4.28 -3.62 19.03
CA GLU A 34 -3.46 -4.80 18.76
C GLU A 34 -2.83 -5.34 20.05
N LEU A 35 -2.35 -4.48 20.96
CA LEU A 35 -1.91 -4.90 22.29
C LEU A 35 -3.05 -5.58 23.06
N ALA A 36 -4.25 -5.01 23.03
CA ALA A 36 -5.42 -5.66 23.64
C ALA A 36 -5.79 -6.98 22.95
N GLY A 37 -5.62 -7.07 21.62
CA GLY A 37 -5.78 -8.29 20.84
C GLY A 37 -4.77 -9.37 21.23
N LEU A 38 -3.50 -9.01 21.34
CA LEU A 38 -2.40 -9.88 21.75
C LEU A 38 -2.64 -10.45 23.14
N VAL A 39 -3.03 -9.62 24.10
CA VAL A 39 -3.36 -10.09 25.46
C VAL A 39 -4.56 -11.04 25.45
N ARG A 40 -5.59 -10.77 24.63
CA ARG A 40 -6.75 -11.67 24.48
C ARG A 40 -6.36 -13.01 23.84
N SER A 41 -5.52 -12.99 22.81
CA SER A 41 -5.01 -14.20 22.15
C SER A 41 -4.18 -15.05 23.13
N ALA A 42 -3.24 -14.43 23.87
CA ALA A 42 -2.46 -15.11 24.89
C ALA A 42 -3.33 -15.74 25.99
N ALA A 43 -4.36 -15.02 26.46
CA ALA A 43 -5.33 -15.56 27.41
C ALA A 43 -6.15 -16.73 26.83
N SER A 44 -6.51 -16.68 25.54
CA SER A 44 -7.19 -17.77 24.83
C SER A 44 -6.32 -19.03 24.77
N PHE A 45 -5.03 -18.90 24.45
CA PHE A 45 -4.09 -20.03 24.44
C PHE A 45 -3.90 -20.66 25.81
N ALA A 46 -3.79 -19.84 26.85
CA ALA A 46 -3.71 -20.32 28.23
C ALA A 46 -4.97 -21.10 28.64
N LEU A 47 -6.15 -20.59 28.27
CA LEU A 47 -7.43 -21.25 28.53
C LEU A 47 -7.56 -22.58 27.77
N ALA A 48 -7.21 -22.60 26.49
CA ALA A 48 -7.24 -23.82 25.68
C ALA A 48 -6.34 -24.91 26.29
N ARG A 49 -5.11 -24.55 26.69
CA ARG A 49 -4.20 -25.48 27.39
C ARG A 49 -4.79 -26.01 28.70
N ALA A 50 -5.40 -25.13 29.50
CA ALA A 50 -5.98 -25.52 30.79
C ALA A 50 -7.11 -26.55 30.61
N ILE A 51 -7.94 -26.40 29.57
CA ILE A 51 -9.03 -27.33 29.24
C ILE A 51 -8.48 -28.69 28.79
N GLU A 52 -7.42 -28.71 27.99
CA GLU A 52 -6.85 -29.95 27.45
C GLU A 52 -6.04 -30.75 28.49
N SER A 53 -5.44 -30.06 29.47
CA SER A 53 -4.41 -30.63 30.35
C SER A 53 -4.80 -30.67 31.84
N ASP A 54 -6.05 -30.35 32.20
CA ASP A 54 -6.54 -30.19 33.58
C ASP A 54 -5.62 -29.25 34.43
N GLY A 55 -5.13 -28.20 33.77
CA GLY A 55 -4.11 -27.28 34.28
C GLY A 55 -4.68 -25.94 34.77
N ASN A 56 -3.82 -25.04 35.25
CA ASN A 56 -4.23 -23.68 35.60
C ASN A 56 -4.31 -22.78 34.35
N GLY A 57 -5.25 -21.83 34.34
CA GLY A 57 -5.45 -20.87 33.24
C GLY A 57 -4.44 -19.72 33.23
N VAL A 58 -3.23 -19.96 33.74
CA VAL A 58 -2.18 -18.93 33.86
C VAL A 58 -1.52 -18.73 32.50
N VAL A 59 -1.35 -17.47 32.10
CA VAL A 59 -0.66 -17.11 30.86
C VAL A 59 0.85 -17.26 31.04
N THR A 60 1.45 -18.05 30.15
CA THR A 60 2.90 -18.36 30.15
C THR A 60 3.65 -17.57 29.08
N CYS A 61 4.99 -17.54 29.16
CA CYS A 61 5.83 -16.95 28.11
C CYS A 61 5.49 -17.54 26.72
N ALA A 62 5.31 -18.87 26.65
CA ALA A 62 4.93 -19.55 25.41
C ALA A 62 3.55 -19.13 24.85
N ASP A 63 2.62 -18.64 25.69
CA ASP A 63 1.34 -18.11 25.20
C ASP A 63 1.50 -16.71 24.64
N LEU A 64 2.34 -15.88 25.26
CA LEU A 64 2.69 -14.56 24.75
C LEU A 64 3.45 -14.67 23.42
N GLU A 65 4.36 -15.63 23.29
CA GLU A 65 5.08 -15.90 22.05
C GLU A 65 4.14 -16.36 20.93
N ARG A 66 3.24 -17.31 21.21
CA ARG A 66 2.20 -17.71 20.24
C ARG A 66 1.26 -16.56 19.87
N ALA A 67 0.92 -15.70 20.83
CA ALA A 67 0.10 -14.53 20.57
C ALA A 67 0.83 -13.47 19.72
N LEU A 68 2.15 -13.34 19.84
CA LEU A 68 2.97 -12.49 18.97
C LEU A 68 3.05 -13.04 17.54
N GLU A 69 2.98 -14.36 17.36
CA GLU A 69 2.91 -14.97 16.03
C GLU A 69 1.56 -14.74 15.35
N GLU A 70 0.46 -14.82 16.12
CA GLU A 70 -0.92 -14.65 15.64
C GLU A 70 -1.27 -13.16 15.43
N VAL A 71 -1.00 -12.32 16.43
CA VAL A 71 -1.31 -10.89 16.41
C VAL A 71 -0.07 -10.15 15.96
N ARG A 72 0.02 -9.90 14.66
CA ARG A 72 1.08 -9.07 14.08
C ARG A 72 0.68 -7.60 14.08
N PRO A 73 1.63 -6.68 14.32
CA PRO A 73 1.35 -5.26 14.19
C PRO A 73 1.01 -4.96 12.73
N ALA A 74 -0.03 -4.18 12.50
CA ALA A 74 -0.37 -3.69 11.18
C ALA A 74 0.84 -3.01 10.50
N LEU A 75 1.75 -2.40 11.27
CA LEU A 75 2.98 -1.80 10.76
C LEU A 75 3.92 -2.81 10.08
N GLY A 76 4.23 -3.93 10.76
CA GLY A 76 5.17 -4.94 10.25
C GLY A 76 4.59 -5.78 9.11
N THR A 77 3.27 -5.98 9.08
CA THR A 77 2.58 -6.65 7.96
C THR A 77 2.49 -5.79 6.71
N GLN A 78 2.63 -4.48 6.84
CA GLN A 78 2.41 -3.59 5.71
C GLN A 78 3.57 -3.56 4.73
N ASP A 79 4.81 -3.68 5.19
CA ASP A 79 5.94 -3.71 4.26
C ASP A 79 5.85 -4.92 3.30
N ASP A 80 5.38 -6.07 3.77
CA ASP A 80 5.12 -7.25 2.93
C ASP A 80 3.93 -7.03 1.97
N VAL A 81 2.85 -6.45 2.47
CA VAL A 81 1.67 -6.10 1.65
C VAL A 81 2.03 -5.09 0.55
N LEU A 82 2.90 -4.12 0.87
CA LEU A 82 3.41 -3.12 -0.07
C LEU A 82 4.30 -3.78 -1.12
N ARG A 83 5.26 -4.62 -0.71
CA ARG A 83 6.21 -5.31 -1.62
C ARG A 83 5.51 -6.15 -2.68
N VAL A 84 4.41 -6.82 -2.32
CA VAL A 84 3.58 -7.58 -3.28
C VAL A 84 3.03 -6.71 -4.42
N ARG A 85 2.94 -5.39 -4.26
CA ARG A 85 2.45 -4.46 -5.30
C ARG A 85 3.52 -4.02 -6.30
N TYR A 86 4.80 -4.28 -6.00
CA TYR A 86 5.91 -4.00 -6.89
C TYR A 86 6.92 -5.17 -6.91
N PRO A 87 6.49 -6.39 -7.31
CA PRO A 87 7.31 -7.60 -7.18
C PRO A 87 8.63 -7.56 -7.98
N PHE A 88 8.68 -6.74 -9.04
CA PHE A 88 9.88 -6.54 -9.87
C PHE A 88 10.71 -5.33 -9.46
N GLY A 89 10.44 -4.74 -8.29
CA GLY A 89 11.02 -3.46 -7.88
C GLY A 89 10.50 -2.29 -8.72
N ILE A 90 11.23 -1.17 -8.65
CA ILE A 90 10.96 0.04 -9.44
C ILE A 90 12.18 0.38 -10.30
N SER A 91 12.08 0.04 -11.58
CA SER A 91 13.08 0.37 -12.60
C SER A 91 13.10 1.86 -12.93
N GLU A 92 14.31 2.38 -13.18
CA GLU A 92 14.54 3.77 -13.56
C GLU A 92 14.71 3.93 -15.09
N PHE A 93 13.88 3.24 -15.84
CA PHE A 93 13.96 3.10 -17.29
C PHE A 93 13.84 4.41 -18.10
N SER A 94 13.44 5.53 -17.48
CA SER A 94 13.37 6.84 -18.15
C SER A 94 13.71 7.99 -17.21
N SER A 95 14.10 9.13 -17.79
CA SER A 95 14.34 10.38 -17.05
C SER A 95 13.09 10.87 -16.30
N SER A 96 11.90 10.65 -16.87
CA SER A 96 10.62 10.94 -16.25
C SER A 96 10.39 10.12 -14.99
N VAL A 97 10.62 8.80 -15.03
CA VAL A 97 10.47 7.94 -13.83
C VAL A 97 11.52 8.26 -12.77
N LYS A 98 12.77 8.54 -13.17
CA LYS A 98 13.81 9.04 -12.24
C LYS A 98 13.37 10.31 -11.52
N ARG A 99 12.75 11.24 -12.24
CA ARG A 99 12.17 12.45 -11.65
C ARG A 99 11.02 12.10 -10.69
N ILE A 100 10.08 11.26 -11.09
CA ILE A 100 8.93 10.87 -10.26
C ILE A 100 9.40 10.22 -8.95
N LYS A 101 10.35 9.28 -8.99
CA LYS A 101 10.93 8.68 -7.77
C LYS A 101 11.56 9.72 -6.85
N ARG A 102 12.29 10.68 -7.41
CA ARG A 102 12.89 11.78 -6.65
C ARG A 102 11.83 12.67 -6.01
N ASP A 103 10.78 12.99 -6.75
CA ASP A 103 9.68 13.84 -6.28
C ASP A 103 8.88 13.11 -5.18
N LEU A 104 8.62 11.80 -5.34
CA LEU A 104 8.01 10.95 -4.30
C LEU A 104 8.86 10.87 -3.02
N ASN A 105 10.17 10.67 -3.15
CA ASN A 105 11.09 10.66 -2.00
C ASN A 105 11.13 12.02 -1.27
N ARG A 106 10.94 13.13 -1.98
CA ARG A 106 10.83 14.46 -1.37
C ARG A 106 9.48 14.64 -0.70
N PHE A 107 8.41 14.19 -1.34
CA PHE A 107 7.06 14.27 -0.83
C PHE A 107 6.90 13.49 0.49
N THR A 108 7.48 12.30 0.60
CA THR A 108 7.41 11.49 1.83
C THR A 108 8.44 11.88 2.90
N ALA A 109 9.31 12.87 2.62
CA ALA A 109 10.31 13.31 3.57
C ALA A 109 9.66 14.12 4.71
N PRO A 110 10.09 13.94 5.98
CA PRO A 110 9.51 14.68 7.10
C PRO A 110 9.79 16.18 6.96
N VAL A 111 8.74 16.98 6.81
CA VAL A 111 8.83 18.43 6.75
C VAL A 111 9.05 19.00 8.16
N LEU A 112 10.06 19.85 8.32
CA LEU A 112 10.22 20.65 9.54
C LEU A 112 9.18 21.78 9.52
N SER A 113 8.11 21.61 10.29
CA SER A 113 7.02 22.59 10.38
C SER A 113 6.76 23.02 11.81
N SER A 114 6.38 24.30 11.97
CA SER A 114 5.90 24.88 13.22
C SER A 114 4.45 24.54 13.57
N SER A 115 3.68 24.00 12.60
CA SER A 115 2.30 23.56 12.77
C SER A 115 2.07 22.15 12.20
N PRO A 116 1.04 21.42 12.64
CA PRO A 116 0.64 20.19 11.96
C PRO A 116 0.35 20.43 10.48
N GLN A 117 0.80 19.54 9.61
CA GLN A 117 0.58 19.64 8.16
C GLN A 117 -0.02 18.36 7.60
N LEU A 118 -0.82 18.52 6.54
CA LEU A 118 -1.30 17.44 5.70
C LEU A 118 -0.91 17.78 4.27
N HIS A 119 -0.22 16.85 3.60
CA HIS A 119 0.12 16.95 2.19
C HIS A 119 -0.57 15.86 1.39
N SER A 120 -1.02 16.18 0.18
CA SER A 120 -1.75 15.22 -0.63
C SER A 120 -1.32 15.27 -2.10
N LEU A 121 -1.03 14.09 -2.65
CA LEU A 121 -0.52 13.88 -4.00
C LEU A 121 -1.39 12.85 -4.73
N LEU A 122 -1.76 13.15 -5.96
CA LEU A 122 -2.42 12.22 -6.88
C LEU A 122 -1.44 11.72 -7.95
N LEU A 123 -1.19 10.42 -8.00
CA LEU A 123 -0.50 9.74 -9.09
C LEU A 123 -1.51 9.26 -10.13
N VAL A 124 -1.40 9.79 -11.35
CA VAL A 124 -2.30 9.46 -12.46
C VAL A 124 -1.53 8.64 -13.49
N GLY A 125 -1.96 7.41 -13.74
CA GLY A 125 -1.43 6.62 -14.86
C GLY A 125 -1.80 7.27 -16.19
N GLY A 126 -0.82 7.45 -17.09
CA GLY A 126 -1.07 7.89 -18.47
C GLY A 126 -1.93 6.90 -19.26
N GLY A 127 -2.02 5.66 -18.78
CA GLY A 127 -2.92 4.62 -19.26
C GLY A 127 -2.84 3.39 -18.36
N ALA A 128 -3.55 2.33 -18.75
CA ALA A 128 -3.56 1.08 -18.02
C ALA A 128 -2.15 0.49 -17.88
N GLY A 129 -1.77 0.12 -16.65
CA GLY A 129 -0.49 -0.54 -16.38
C GLY A 129 0.72 0.40 -16.37
N ALA A 130 0.55 1.72 -16.29
CA ALA A 130 1.65 2.69 -16.18
C ALA A 130 2.50 2.54 -14.90
N GLY A 131 1.97 1.90 -13.85
CA GLY A 131 2.71 1.61 -12.62
C GLY A 131 2.53 2.62 -11.47
N SER A 132 1.46 3.41 -11.48
CA SER A 132 1.13 4.36 -10.39
C SER A 132 0.99 3.68 -9.02
N THR A 133 0.26 2.57 -8.94
CA THR A 133 0.15 1.73 -7.72
C THR A 133 1.50 1.24 -7.22
N ALA A 134 2.34 0.74 -8.13
CA ALA A 134 3.67 0.23 -7.78
C ALA A 134 4.57 1.35 -7.22
N LEU A 135 4.55 2.53 -7.86
CA LEU A 135 5.29 3.70 -7.40
C LEU A 135 4.81 4.20 -6.03
N ALA A 136 3.50 4.27 -5.80
CA ALA A 136 2.94 4.66 -4.51
C ALA A 136 3.31 3.67 -3.40
N ALA A 137 3.19 2.37 -3.67
CA ALA A 137 3.55 1.31 -2.73
C ALA A 137 5.05 1.31 -2.41
N TRP A 138 5.90 1.52 -3.42
CA TRP A 138 7.34 1.67 -3.22
C TRP A 138 7.67 2.89 -2.37
N ALA A 139 7.11 4.07 -2.68
CA ALA A 139 7.35 5.29 -1.91
C ALA A 139 6.92 5.14 -0.44
N ALA A 140 5.83 4.41 -0.21
CA ALA A 140 5.34 4.13 1.14
C ALA A 140 6.25 3.16 1.90
N ALA A 141 6.68 2.08 1.27
CA ALA A 141 7.63 1.15 1.88
C ALA A 141 8.99 1.82 2.15
N GLU A 142 9.47 2.64 1.23
CA GLU A 142 10.71 3.42 1.39
C GLU A 142 10.62 4.42 2.55
N ALA A 143 9.45 5.05 2.73
CA ALA A 143 9.20 5.95 3.86
C ALA A 143 9.16 5.20 5.20
N SER A 144 8.54 4.01 5.23
CA SER A 144 8.51 3.09 6.38
C SER A 144 9.93 2.66 6.76
N MET A 145 10.65 2.01 5.84
CA MET A 145 12.00 1.46 6.07
C MET A 145 13.04 2.52 6.45
N SER A 146 12.93 3.74 5.91
CA SER A 146 13.85 4.83 6.24
C SER A 146 13.50 5.58 7.53
N GLY A 147 12.45 5.17 8.25
CA GLY A 147 11.96 5.85 9.45
C GLY A 147 11.43 7.26 9.19
N ARG A 148 10.97 7.53 7.96
CA ARG A 148 10.36 8.82 7.58
C ARG A 148 8.86 8.86 7.93
N ALA A 149 8.21 7.71 7.98
CA ALA A 149 6.85 7.55 8.44
C ALA A 149 6.82 6.54 9.59
N ASP A 150 6.28 6.94 10.73
CA ASP A 150 6.03 6.08 11.89
C ASP A 150 4.81 5.18 11.67
N TYR A 151 3.98 5.53 10.67
CA TYR A 151 2.77 4.80 10.31
C TYR A 151 2.55 4.89 8.82
N VAL A 152 2.45 3.74 8.18
CA VAL A 152 1.95 3.62 6.81
C VAL A 152 0.57 2.96 6.87
N ARG A 153 -0.31 3.27 5.91
CA ARG A 153 -1.50 2.46 5.61
C ARG A 153 -1.78 2.44 4.13
N PHE A 154 -1.77 1.26 3.52
CA PHE A 154 -2.26 1.05 2.16
C PHE A 154 -3.76 0.70 2.20
N ILE A 155 -4.59 1.44 1.47
CA ILE A 155 -6.05 1.32 1.49
C ILE A 155 -6.54 1.16 0.05
N THR A 156 -7.28 0.09 -0.19
CA THR A 156 -8.02 -0.19 -1.42
C THR A 156 -9.52 -0.01 -1.19
N ALA A 157 -10.32 -0.05 -2.27
CA ALA A 157 -11.77 -0.12 -2.14
C ALA A 157 -12.22 -1.33 -1.30
N LEU A 158 -11.52 -2.46 -1.36
CA LEU A 158 -11.84 -3.67 -0.60
C LEU A 158 -11.70 -3.46 0.92
N ASP A 159 -10.70 -2.69 1.36
CA ASP A 159 -10.41 -2.46 2.79
C ASP A 159 -11.48 -1.63 3.50
N ILE A 160 -12.36 -0.97 2.74
CA ILE A 160 -13.48 -0.16 3.23
C ILE A 160 -14.84 -0.80 2.91
N LEU A 161 -14.85 -2.01 2.32
CA LEU A 161 -16.08 -2.80 2.21
C LEU A 161 -16.34 -3.48 3.56
N THR A 162 -17.42 -3.07 4.23
CA THR A 162 -17.86 -3.72 5.47
C THR A 162 -18.54 -5.05 5.13
N ALA A 163 -17.94 -6.17 5.58
CA ALA A 163 -18.36 -7.54 5.27
C ALA A 163 -19.75 -7.91 5.83
N GLU A 164 -20.25 -7.17 6.81
CA GLU A 164 -21.54 -7.44 7.45
C GLU A 164 -22.60 -6.43 6.98
N GLY A 165 -23.41 -6.83 6.00
CA GLY A 165 -24.70 -6.20 5.74
C GLY A 165 -24.70 -5.00 4.78
N GLY A 166 -24.21 -5.18 3.55
CA GLY A 166 -24.55 -4.27 2.44
C GLY A 166 -24.16 -2.82 2.69
N GLY A 167 -22.86 -2.53 2.81
CA GLY A 167 -22.36 -1.19 3.07
C GLY A 167 -22.62 -0.24 1.89
N GLY A 168 -23.62 0.62 2.02
CA GLY A 168 -23.80 1.78 1.15
C GLY A 168 -22.67 2.80 1.29
N ASP A 169 -22.74 3.89 0.54
CA ASP A 169 -21.71 4.94 0.50
C ASP A 169 -21.35 5.51 1.89
N GLU A 170 -22.32 5.57 2.81
CA GLU A 170 -22.12 6.05 4.20
C GLU A 170 -21.23 5.11 5.03
N ALA A 171 -21.37 3.79 4.86
CA ALA A 171 -20.56 2.81 5.57
C ALA A 171 -19.11 2.84 5.08
N ARG A 172 -18.92 2.91 3.75
CA ARG A 172 -17.59 3.10 3.14
C ARG A 172 -16.93 4.40 3.59
N ALA A 173 -17.70 5.49 3.67
CA ALA A 173 -17.21 6.78 4.15
C ALA A 173 -16.79 6.70 5.63
N THR A 174 -17.57 6.02 6.47
CA THR A 174 -17.24 5.81 7.89
C THR A 174 -15.95 5.02 8.04
N ALA A 175 -15.80 3.90 7.32
CA ALA A 175 -14.57 3.10 7.32
C ALA A 175 -13.35 3.93 6.87
N LEU A 176 -13.49 4.78 5.85
CA LEU A 176 -12.42 5.68 5.41
C LEU A 176 -12.06 6.72 6.49
N VAL A 177 -13.05 7.29 7.16
CA VAL A 177 -12.84 8.24 8.28
C VAL A 177 -12.09 7.59 9.43
N GLU A 178 -12.39 6.34 9.77
CA GLU A 178 -11.68 5.59 10.82
C GLU A 178 -10.20 5.44 10.48
N ARG A 179 -9.86 5.04 9.26
CA ARG A 179 -8.45 4.88 8.82
C ARG A 179 -7.67 6.19 8.85
N PHE A 180 -8.31 7.30 8.46
CA PHE A 180 -7.70 8.63 8.60
C PHE A 180 -7.55 9.06 10.06
N SER A 181 -8.50 8.68 10.93
CA SER A 181 -8.44 9.02 12.36
C SER A 181 -7.29 8.29 13.05
N GLU A 182 -7.08 7.00 12.74
CA GLU A 182 -5.91 6.24 13.19
C GLU A 182 -4.60 6.94 12.78
N ALA A 183 -4.47 7.30 11.50
CA ALA A 183 -3.26 7.95 10.98
C ALA A 183 -2.99 9.34 11.61
N ARG A 184 -4.04 10.07 12.00
CA ARG A 184 -3.91 11.40 12.64
C ARG A 184 -3.40 11.35 14.07
N GLU A 185 -3.53 10.21 14.74
CA GLU A 185 -2.98 10.03 16.08
C GLU A 185 -1.45 9.85 16.05
N MET A 186 -0.89 9.44 14.90
CA MET A 186 0.54 9.20 14.72
C MET A 186 1.35 10.49 14.47
N SER A 187 2.64 10.46 14.81
CA SER A 187 3.54 11.62 14.65
C SER A 187 3.84 11.90 13.18
N HIS A 188 4.30 10.90 12.43
CA HIS A 188 4.49 10.97 10.99
C HIS A 188 3.72 9.83 10.31
N SER A 189 2.61 10.15 9.66
CA SER A 189 1.78 9.15 8.96
C SER A 189 1.77 9.33 7.45
N LEU A 190 1.61 8.21 6.74
CA LEU A 190 1.46 8.14 5.30
C LEU A 190 0.31 7.18 4.95
N ILE A 191 -0.70 7.68 4.24
CA ILE A 191 -1.76 6.85 3.68
C ILE A 191 -1.56 6.73 2.17
N VAL A 192 -1.66 5.51 1.64
CA VAL A 192 -1.81 5.25 0.21
C VAL A 192 -3.26 4.88 -0.08
N LEU A 193 -3.91 5.62 -0.97
CA LEU A 193 -5.25 5.33 -1.47
C LEU A 193 -5.14 4.79 -2.89
N ASP A 194 -5.30 3.48 -3.05
CA ASP A 194 -5.14 2.81 -4.34
C ASP A 194 -6.46 2.74 -5.12
N ASP A 195 -6.40 3.03 -6.41
CA ASP A 195 -7.56 3.17 -7.29
C ASP A 195 -8.64 4.07 -6.66
N ILE A 196 -8.27 5.34 -6.43
CA ILE A 196 -9.12 6.32 -5.75
C ILE A 196 -10.47 6.51 -6.45
N ASP A 197 -10.54 6.26 -7.76
CA ASP A 197 -11.78 6.25 -8.50
C ASP A 197 -12.73 5.12 -8.07
N GLN A 198 -12.21 3.95 -7.70
CA GLN A 198 -12.98 2.83 -7.14
C GLN A 198 -13.38 3.07 -5.69
N ILE A 199 -12.47 3.65 -4.89
CA ILE A 199 -12.79 4.08 -3.51
C ILE A 199 -13.96 5.07 -3.53
N CYS A 200 -13.93 6.03 -4.46
CA CYS A 200 -14.98 7.04 -4.62
C CYS A 200 -16.12 6.62 -5.54
N ALA A 201 -16.13 5.41 -6.10
CA ALA A 201 -17.16 4.98 -7.07
C ALA A 201 -18.56 5.02 -6.46
N GLY A 202 -19.56 5.36 -7.25
CA GLY A 202 -20.96 5.41 -6.82
C GLY A 202 -21.94 5.58 -7.98
N GLY A 203 -23.24 5.60 -7.67
CA GLY A 203 -24.31 5.58 -8.69
C GLY A 203 -24.62 6.92 -9.37
N SER A 204 -23.80 7.96 -9.23
CA SER A 204 -24.06 9.25 -9.89
C SER A 204 -23.73 9.21 -11.38
N LYS A 205 -24.16 10.25 -12.12
CA LYS A 205 -23.93 10.37 -13.57
C LYS A 205 -22.45 10.32 -13.95
N ASP A 206 -21.59 10.84 -13.08
CA ASP A 206 -20.15 10.90 -13.31
C ASP A 206 -19.43 9.65 -12.76
N GLY A 207 -20.17 8.67 -12.24
CA GLY A 207 -19.66 7.42 -11.70
C GLY A 207 -19.13 7.49 -10.27
N TYR A 208 -19.25 8.64 -9.59
CA TYR A 208 -18.73 8.85 -8.23
C TYR A 208 -19.83 9.00 -7.18
N SER A 209 -19.58 8.51 -5.98
CA SER A 209 -20.41 8.80 -4.82
C SER A 209 -20.13 10.23 -4.34
N THR A 210 -21.17 11.06 -4.29
CA THR A 210 -21.06 12.43 -3.74
C THR A 210 -20.69 12.41 -2.25
N ILE A 211 -21.14 11.39 -1.52
CA ILE A 211 -20.79 11.17 -0.11
C ILE A 211 -19.29 10.85 0.01
N MET A 212 -18.79 9.90 -0.78
CA MET A 212 -17.35 9.55 -0.73
C MET A 212 -16.45 10.72 -1.12
N VAL A 213 -16.78 11.43 -2.19
CA VAL A 213 -16.00 12.59 -2.65
C VAL A 213 -16.02 13.72 -1.63
N SER A 214 -17.19 14.01 -1.03
CA SER A 214 -17.30 15.05 0.00
C SER A 214 -16.53 14.69 1.28
N THR A 215 -16.61 13.42 1.70
CA THR A 215 -15.85 12.89 2.83
C THR A 215 -14.35 12.98 2.58
N LEU A 216 -13.88 12.49 1.42
CA LEU A 216 -12.47 12.56 1.05
C LEU A 216 -11.96 14.01 1.03
N ARG A 217 -12.74 14.92 0.43
CA ARG A 217 -12.43 16.36 0.42
C ARG A 217 -12.27 16.93 1.83
N ALA A 218 -13.16 16.56 2.76
CA ALA A 218 -13.07 16.99 4.15
C ALA A 218 -11.85 16.39 4.87
N LEU A 219 -11.56 15.12 4.62
CA LEU A 219 -10.40 14.41 5.18
C LEU A 219 -9.07 15.05 4.73
N LEU A 220 -8.92 15.34 3.45
CA LEU A 220 -7.73 15.98 2.87
C LEU A 220 -7.55 17.44 3.28
N ARG A 221 -8.59 18.11 3.78
CA ARG A 221 -8.53 19.51 4.27
C ARG A 221 -8.36 19.63 5.78
N THR A 222 -8.35 18.51 6.50
CA THR A 222 -8.31 18.51 7.96
C THR A 222 -6.95 17.96 8.41
N PRO A 223 -5.99 18.82 8.79
CA PRO A 223 -4.68 18.38 9.25
C PRO A 223 -4.77 17.61 10.59
N PRO A 224 -3.71 16.87 10.97
CA PRO A 224 -3.65 16.21 12.27
C PRO A 224 -3.84 17.20 13.43
N PRO A 225 -4.41 16.75 14.57
CA PRO A 225 -4.56 17.61 15.75
C PRO A 225 -3.18 18.01 16.28
N ASP A 226 -3.09 19.21 16.86
CA ASP A 226 -1.87 19.63 17.53
C ASP A 226 -1.64 18.76 18.78
N ALA A 227 -0.45 18.17 18.91
CA ALA A 227 -0.08 17.28 20.00
C ALA A 227 -0.09 17.96 21.39
N THR A 228 -0.31 19.28 21.43
CA THR A 228 -0.42 20.09 22.64
C THR A 228 -1.77 19.98 23.36
N ILE A 229 -2.81 19.43 22.72
CA ILE A 229 -4.09 19.19 23.39
C ILE A 229 -4.08 17.77 23.93
N ALA A 230 -3.48 17.60 25.11
CA ALA A 230 -3.65 16.40 25.91
C ALA A 230 -5.16 16.13 26.08
N LYS A 231 -5.65 15.01 25.53
CA LYS A 231 -6.89 14.40 26.02
C LYS A 231 -6.71 14.25 27.55
N ALA A 232 -7.66 14.78 28.30
CA ALA A 232 -7.58 14.93 29.76
C ALA A 232 -7.06 13.65 30.44
N GLY A 233 -5.87 13.70 31.05
CA GLY A 233 -5.43 12.70 32.03
C GLY A 233 -4.04 12.05 31.87
N GLY A 234 -3.24 12.35 30.84
CA GLY A 234 -1.96 11.65 30.63
C GLY A 234 -0.73 12.58 30.63
N HIS A 235 0.21 12.35 31.55
CA HIS A 235 1.54 12.97 31.52
C HIS A 235 2.44 12.30 30.46
N SER A 236 2.19 12.57 29.18
CA SER A 236 3.18 12.26 28.15
C SER A 236 4.13 13.44 28.02
N LYS A 237 5.37 13.27 28.49
CA LYS A 237 6.47 14.19 28.18
C LYS A 237 6.57 14.28 26.66
N ALA A 238 6.34 15.48 26.13
CA ALA A 238 6.52 15.78 24.72
C ALA A 238 7.97 15.48 24.33
N MET A 239 8.18 14.37 23.61
CA MET A 239 9.39 14.18 22.82
C MET A 239 9.42 15.28 21.75
N SER A 240 10.26 16.27 22.00
CA SER A 240 10.99 17.09 21.02
C SER A 240 10.24 17.59 19.77
N GLY A 241 9.70 18.81 19.84
CA GLY A 241 9.77 19.87 18.81
C GLY A 241 9.16 19.65 17.40
N ARG A 242 8.87 18.42 16.98
CA ARG A 242 8.32 18.11 15.66
C ARG A 242 6.80 18.01 15.74
N LYS A 243 6.10 18.85 14.98
CA LYS A 243 4.65 18.78 14.85
C LYS A 243 4.27 17.58 13.98
N LYS A 244 3.04 17.06 14.18
CA LYS A 244 2.54 15.91 13.44
C LYS A 244 2.46 16.22 11.93
N THR A 245 2.83 15.27 11.08
CA THR A 245 2.67 15.40 9.62
C THR A 245 1.95 14.19 9.07
N MET A 246 1.02 14.43 8.14
CA MET A 246 0.30 13.40 7.42
C MET A 246 0.50 13.56 5.93
N HIS A 247 0.91 12.50 5.25
CA HIS A 247 1.03 12.47 3.80
C HIS A 247 -0.03 11.53 3.22
N VAL A 248 -0.62 11.90 2.08
CA VAL A 248 -1.57 11.06 1.36
C VAL A 248 -1.12 10.93 -0.08
N ILE A 249 -0.89 9.71 -0.54
CA ILE A 249 -0.64 9.40 -1.95
C ILE A 249 -1.86 8.65 -2.47
N ALA A 250 -2.59 9.23 -3.42
CA ALA A 250 -3.66 8.54 -4.13
C ALA A 250 -3.20 8.09 -5.50
N THR A 251 -3.74 6.98 -6.01
CA THR A 251 -3.46 6.48 -7.37
C THR A 251 -4.75 6.37 -8.16
N THR A 252 -4.67 6.62 -9.47
CA THR A 252 -5.72 6.21 -10.40
C THR A 252 -5.09 5.77 -11.72
N SER A 253 -5.68 4.74 -12.34
CA SER A 253 -5.33 4.30 -13.69
C SER A 253 -6.15 5.01 -14.78
N ARG A 254 -7.06 5.89 -14.38
CA ARG A 254 -8.02 6.57 -15.23
C ARG A 254 -7.63 8.05 -15.42
N PRO A 255 -7.04 8.43 -16.56
CA PRO A 255 -6.71 9.83 -16.81
C PRO A 255 -7.96 10.71 -16.88
N ASP A 256 -9.10 10.18 -17.34
CA ASP A 256 -10.39 10.86 -17.35
C ASP A 256 -10.93 11.13 -15.93
N ALA A 257 -10.70 10.21 -15.00
CA ALA A 257 -11.04 10.37 -13.59
C ALA A 257 -10.29 11.54 -12.93
N ALA A 258 -9.02 11.72 -13.30
CA ALA A 258 -8.22 12.85 -12.85
C ALA A 258 -8.75 14.19 -13.43
N CYS A 259 -9.29 14.22 -14.63
CA CYS A 259 -9.61 15.46 -15.35
C CYS A 259 -10.77 16.30 -14.80
N VAL A 260 -11.57 15.83 -13.83
CA VAL A 260 -12.72 16.61 -13.33
C VAL A 260 -12.80 16.63 -11.81
N ILE A 261 -13.12 15.49 -11.19
CA ILE A 261 -13.54 15.47 -9.78
C ILE A 261 -12.36 15.27 -8.82
N LEU A 262 -11.36 14.47 -9.22
CA LEU A 262 -10.30 14.05 -8.31
C LEU A 262 -9.13 15.03 -8.24
N ASN A 263 -8.71 15.66 -9.36
CA ASN A 263 -7.56 16.58 -9.34
C ASN A 263 -7.75 17.77 -8.39
N GLU A 264 -8.97 18.31 -8.29
CA GLU A 264 -9.27 19.41 -7.35
C GLU A 264 -9.25 19.02 -5.85
N LEU A 265 -9.10 17.72 -5.54
CA LEU A 265 -9.05 17.24 -4.17
C LEU A 265 -7.63 17.24 -3.59
N PHE A 266 -6.62 17.07 -4.43
CA PHE A 266 -5.23 16.90 -4.04
C PHE A 266 -4.43 18.19 -4.27
N GLU A 267 -3.38 18.40 -3.48
CA GLU A 267 -2.51 19.59 -3.61
C GLU A 267 -1.61 19.48 -4.84
N GLU A 268 -1.13 18.27 -5.12
CA GLU A 268 -0.24 17.98 -6.23
C GLU A 268 -0.79 16.82 -7.09
N THR A 269 -0.52 16.86 -8.39
CA THR A 269 -0.83 15.77 -9.31
C THR A 269 0.40 15.47 -10.18
N ILE A 270 0.79 14.20 -10.24
CA ILE A 270 1.90 13.72 -11.07
C ILE A 270 1.37 12.65 -12.03
N VAL A 271 1.67 12.82 -13.31
CA VAL A 271 1.34 11.83 -14.34
C VAL A 271 2.48 10.84 -14.50
N VAL A 272 2.16 9.56 -14.40
CA VAL A 272 3.08 8.44 -14.64
C VAL A 272 3.00 8.07 -16.12
N PRO A 273 4.05 8.30 -16.92
CA PRO A 273 3.98 8.16 -18.37
C PRO A 273 3.97 6.69 -18.82
N LEU A 274 3.44 6.45 -20.02
CA LEU A 274 3.65 5.20 -20.75
C LEU A 274 5.04 5.18 -21.40
N LEU A 275 5.51 3.99 -21.75
CA LEU A 275 6.74 3.80 -22.52
C LEU A 275 6.44 3.98 -24.00
N THR A 276 7.22 4.84 -24.65
CA THR A 276 7.13 5.15 -26.10
C THR A 276 8.41 4.81 -26.86
N GLU A 277 9.50 4.50 -26.14
CA GLU A 277 10.83 4.28 -26.73
C GLU A 277 11.35 2.88 -26.38
N ALA A 278 11.91 2.18 -27.38
CA ALA A 278 12.46 0.84 -27.22
C ALA A 278 13.59 0.78 -26.17
N ASN A 279 14.43 1.82 -26.08
CA ASN A 279 15.49 1.91 -25.07
C ASN A 279 14.95 1.91 -23.62
N SER A 280 13.78 2.53 -23.41
CA SER A 280 13.12 2.51 -22.10
C SER A 280 12.59 1.11 -21.80
N VAL A 281 12.01 0.43 -22.80
CA VAL A 281 11.53 -0.96 -22.66
C VAL A 281 12.69 -1.90 -22.37
N GLN A 282 13.83 -1.75 -23.06
CA GLN A 282 15.03 -2.53 -22.82
C GLN A 282 15.55 -2.36 -21.39
N SER A 283 15.64 -1.12 -20.91
CA SER A 283 16.08 -0.82 -19.55
C SER A 283 15.15 -1.46 -18.51
N LEU A 284 13.84 -1.37 -18.74
CA LEU A 284 12.83 -2.00 -17.88
C LEU A 284 12.99 -3.52 -17.83
N ILE A 285 13.09 -4.19 -18.98
CA ILE A 285 13.24 -5.66 -19.05
C ILE A 285 14.53 -6.09 -18.35
N THR A 286 15.64 -5.42 -18.63
CA THR A 286 16.96 -5.76 -18.10
C THR A 286 17.03 -5.62 -16.58
N GLU A 287 16.38 -4.60 -16.01
CA GLU A 287 16.38 -4.35 -14.56
C GLU A 287 15.36 -5.20 -13.80
N SER A 288 14.32 -5.72 -14.47
CA SER A 288 13.19 -6.41 -13.82
C SER A 288 13.15 -7.92 -14.06
N ILE A 289 13.83 -8.45 -15.07
CA ILE A 289 13.75 -9.85 -15.49
C ILE A 289 15.15 -10.47 -15.54
N ASP A 290 15.38 -11.47 -14.69
CA ASP A 290 16.68 -12.15 -14.58
C ASP A 290 16.95 -13.20 -15.68
N THR A 291 15.96 -13.50 -16.53
CA THR A 291 16.07 -14.52 -17.57
C THR A 291 16.73 -13.96 -18.82
N ALA A 292 17.70 -14.69 -19.37
CA ALA A 292 18.35 -14.32 -20.63
C ALA A 292 17.34 -14.37 -21.79
N VAL A 293 17.07 -13.20 -22.37
CA VAL A 293 16.18 -13.02 -23.52
C VAL A 293 16.82 -12.07 -24.53
N ASP A 294 16.32 -12.08 -25.77
CA ASP A 294 16.69 -11.08 -26.78
C ASP A 294 15.92 -9.78 -26.52
N VAL A 295 16.43 -9.00 -25.56
CA VAL A 295 15.79 -7.76 -25.09
C VAL A 295 15.64 -6.75 -26.22
N ASP A 296 16.60 -6.67 -27.14
CA ASP A 296 16.58 -5.72 -28.25
C ASP A 296 15.44 -6.05 -29.22
N ALA A 297 15.32 -7.31 -29.64
CA ALA A 297 14.22 -7.73 -30.52
C ALA A 297 12.86 -7.54 -29.85
N MET A 298 12.71 -7.97 -28.60
CA MET A 298 11.45 -7.86 -27.86
C MET A 298 11.02 -6.41 -27.65
N SER A 299 11.96 -5.52 -27.32
CA SER A 299 11.67 -4.11 -27.07
C SER A 299 11.19 -3.40 -28.33
N ASN A 300 11.83 -3.65 -29.48
CA ASN A 300 11.42 -3.09 -30.76
C ASN A 300 10.04 -3.59 -31.18
N MET A 301 9.78 -4.91 -31.08
CA MET A 301 8.47 -5.48 -31.42
C MET A 301 7.32 -4.89 -30.60
N ILE A 302 7.54 -4.69 -29.30
CA ILE A 302 6.52 -4.11 -28.40
C ILE A 302 6.17 -2.69 -28.83
N ILE A 303 7.17 -1.83 -29.07
CA ILE A 303 6.94 -0.44 -29.42
C ILE A 303 6.38 -0.31 -30.84
N ASP A 304 6.86 -1.10 -31.80
CA ASP A 304 6.37 -1.07 -33.18
C ASP A 304 4.89 -1.44 -33.27
N GLN A 305 4.43 -2.41 -32.46
CA GLN A 305 3.04 -2.86 -32.44
C GLN A 305 2.13 -1.97 -31.60
N LEU A 306 2.53 -1.64 -30.36
CA LEU A 306 1.65 -0.97 -29.40
C LEU A 306 1.80 0.55 -29.39
N LYS A 307 2.91 1.09 -29.90
CA LYS A 307 3.30 2.52 -29.90
C LYS A 307 3.52 3.14 -28.52
N GLU A 308 2.57 2.97 -27.61
CA GLU A 308 2.63 3.42 -26.23
C GLU A 308 2.15 2.28 -25.31
N VAL A 309 2.92 1.96 -24.27
CA VAL A 309 2.62 0.79 -23.42
C VAL A 309 2.97 1.03 -21.96
N GLY A 310 2.15 0.54 -21.03
CA GLY A 310 2.43 0.61 -19.60
C GLY A 310 3.51 -0.40 -19.19
N CYS A 311 4.35 -0.05 -18.21
CA CYS A 311 5.44 -0.93 -17.74
C CYS A 311 4.92 -2.31 -17.27
N LYS A 312 3.77 -2.35 -16.58
CA LYS A 312 3.15 -3.61 -16.14
C LYS A 312 2.74 -4.48 -17.33
N THR A 313 2.26 -3.86 -18.41
CA THR A 313 1.87 -4.57 -19.63
C THR A 313 3.09 -5.16 -20.33
N VAL A 314 4.19 -4.40 -20.43
CA VAL A 314 5.48 -4.90 -20.94
C VAL A 314 5.93 -6.13 -20.18
N LEU A 315 6.07 -6.04 -18.85
CA LEU A 315 6.56 -7.14 -18.02
C LEU A 315 5.68 -8.39 -18.19
N ARG A 316 4.36 -8.24 -18.18
CA ARG A 316 3.42 -9.35 -18.41
C ARG A 316 3.58 -10.00 -19.78
N LEU A 317 3.78 -9.21 -20.84
CA LEU A 317 3.98 -9.74 -22.20
C LEU A 317 5.28 -10.54 -22.29
N VAL A 318 6.35 -10.02 -21.70
CA VAL A 318 7.67 -10.67 -21.69
C VAL A 318 7.64 -11.95 -20.87
N GLU A 319 7.07 -11.94 -19.66
CA GLU A 319 6.90 -13.16 -18.85
C GLU A 319 6.09 -14.24 -19.57
N ARG A 320 5.00 -13.84 -20.24
CA ARG A 320 4.18 -14.77 -21.03
C ARG A 320 4.97 -15.37 -22.19
N ALA A 321 5.80 -14.56 -22.86
CA ALA A 321 6.65 -15.03 -23.96
C ALA A 321 7.76 -15.99 -23.47
N ILE A 322 8.39 -15.70 -22.33
CA ILE A 322 9.36 -16.59 -21.68
C ILE A 322 8.71 -17.92 -21.32
N PHE A 323 7.52 -17.89 -20.71
CA PHE A 323 6.78 -19.09 -20.35
C PHE A 323 6.43 -19.95 -21.56
N THR A 324 5.93 -19.35 -22.64
CA THR A 324 5.60 -20.05 -23.89
C THR A 324 6.82 -20.72 -24.52
N ALA A 325 7.95 -20.00 -24.62
CA ALA A 325 9.21 -20.55 -25.13
C ALA A 325 9.74 -21.69 -24.25
N GLY A 326 9.54 -21.62 -22.93
CA GLY A 326 9.89 -22.70 -22.01
C GLY A 326 9.10 -24.01 -22.24
N ILE A 327 7.87 -23.91 -22.75
CA ILE A 327 7.03 -25.06 -23.10
C ILE A 327 7.39 -25.60 -24.49
N GLN A 328 7.61 -24.70 -25.45
CA GLN A 328 7.88 -25.03 -26.85
C GLN A 328 9.38 -24.96 -27.15
N ARG A 329 10.08 -26.09 -27.04
CA ARG A 329 11.55 -26.17 -27.15
C ARG A 329 12.17 -25.60 -28.44
N ASP A 330 11.38 -25.45 -29.50
CA ASP A 330 11.83 -24.96 -30.80
C ASP A 330 11.45 -23.49 -31.05
N VAL A 331 10.87 -22.79 -30.07
CA VAL A 331 10.39 -21.40 -30.21
C VAL A 331 11.16 -20.50 -29.26
N THR A 332 11.75 -19.44 -29.79
CA THR A 332 12.43 -18.41 -29.00
C THR A 332 11.41 -17.50 -28.29
N SER A 333 11.83 -16.82 -27.20
CA SER A 333 10.95 -15.86 -26.52
C SER A 333 10.52 -14.71 -27.43
N SER A 334 11.34 -14.32 -28.42
CA SER A 334 10.98 -13.31 -29.40
C SER A 334 9.87 -13.79 -30.35
N GLU A 335 9.99 -15.00 -30.90
CA GLU A 335 8.95 -15.60 -31.76
C GLU A 335 7.64 -15.80 -30.99
N ALA A 336 7.71 -16.26 -29.73
CA ALA A 336 6.55 -16.38 -28.87
C ALA A 336 5.88 -15.02 -28.61
N LEU A 337 6.67 -13.96 -28.41
CA LEU A 337 6.17 -12.61 -28.21
C LEU A 337 5.48 -12.07 -29.47
N GLU A 338 6.01 -12.34 -30.66
CA GLU A 338 5.42 -11.92 -31.93
C GLU A 338 4.00 -12.47 -32.09
N VAL A 339 3.81 -13.77 -31.86
CA VAL A 339 2.49 -14.43 -31.88
C VAL A 339 1.55 -13.79 -30.85
N ILE A 340 2.04 -13.58 -29.63
CA ILE A 340 1.30 -12.95 -28.53
C ILE A 340 0.79 -11.56 -28.91
N LEU A 341 1.61 -10.75 -29.58
CA LEU A 341 1.25 -9.39 -29.99
C LEU A 341 0.22 -9.39 -31.13
N GLN A 342 0.35 -10.33 -32.08
CA GLN A 342 -0.63 -10.51 -33.15
C GLN A 342 -2.01 -10.88 -32.62
N ASP A 343 -2.07 -11.82 -31.66
CA ASP A 343 -3.31 -12.20 -30.99
C ASP A 343 -3.92 -11.01 -30.24
N PHE A 344 -3.10 -10.24 -29.52
CA PHE A 344 -3.55 -9.07 -28.76
C PHE A 344 -4.19 -8.01 -29.65
N ALA A 345 -3.59 -7.71 -30.80
CA ALA A 345 -4.16 -6.78 -31.77
C ALA A 345 -5.49 -7.29 -32.36
N GLY A 346 -5.59 -8.61 -32.60
CA GLY A 346 -6.84 -9.24 -33.04
C GLY A 346 -7.96 -9.13 -32.00
N ASP A 347 -7.63 -9.39 -30.74
CA ASP A 347 -8.57 -9.31 -29.61
C ASP A 347 -9.04 -7.88 -29.35
N GLU A 348 -8.15 -6.89 -29.41
CA GLU A 348 -8.51 -5.48 -29.22
C GLU A 348 -9.45 -4.98 -30.33
N ALA A 349 -9.16 -5.36 -31.59
CA ALA A 349 -10.04 -5.08 -32.71
C ALA A 349 -11.42 -5.77 -32.57
N MET A 350 -11.47 -6.98 -32.01
CA MET A 350 -12.73 -7.66 -31.69
C MET A 350 -13.48 -6.98 -30.54
N ALA A 351 -12.79 -6.62 -29.46
CA ALA A 351 -13.39 -5.96 -28.30
C ALA A 351 -14.03 -4.62 -28.70
N LEU A 352 -13.33 -3.79 -29.49
CA LEU A 352 -13.86 -2.52 -30.02
C LEU A 352 -15.16 -2.73 -30.81
N ARG A 353 -15.26 -3.82 -31.59
CA ARG A 353 -16.48 -4.14 -32.37
C ARG A 353 -17.64 -4.63 -31.51
N VAL A 354 -17.34 -5.31 -30.40
CA VAL A 354 -18.36 -5.84 -29.48
C VAL A 354 -18.84 -4.77 -28.50
N CYS A 355 -17.97 -3.83 -28.11
CA CYS A 355 -18.27 -2.76 -27.15
C CYS A 355 -18.92 -1.52 -27.76
N THR A 356 -19.01 -1.40 -29.09
CA THR A 356 -19.90 -0.43 -29.74
C THR A 356 -21.34 -0.94 -29.69
N VAL A 357 -22.04 -0.67 -28.59
CA VAL A 357 -23.50 -0.85 -28.45
C VAL A 357 -24.14 0.47 -28.02
#